data_AF-A0A380CK20-F1
#
_entry.id   AF-A0A380CK20-F1
#
_cell.length_a   1.000
_cell.length_b   1.000
_cell.length_c   1.000
_cell.angle_alpha   90.00
_cell.angle_beta   90.00
_cell.angle_gamma   90.00
#
_symmetry.space_group_name_H-M   'P 1'
#
loop_
_entity.id
_entity.type
_entity.pdbx_description
1 polymer ?
#
loop_
_entity_poly.entity_id
_entity_poly.type
_entity_poly.pdbx_seq_one_letter_code
_entity_poly.pdbx_strand_id
1 'polypeptide(L)'
;MGDFKNRINVNINDQHYTIVGTDNPEHIRYVANLVDEKLKELGRKNAGLDTTRKAILTAVNVMHEKVQLEEDNERLQQQIKQLQDRKDQ
;
A
#
# COMPACT_ATOMS: atom_id res chain seq x y z
N MET A 1 -11.04 -20.77 -18.22
CA MET A 1 -11.85 -19.92 -17.32
C MET A 1 -11.41 -18.50 -17.56
N GLY A 2 -12.33 -17.59 -17.93
CA GLY A 2 -11.97 -16.19 -18.14
C GLY A 2 -11.62 -15.54 -16.80
N ASP A 3 -10.49 -14.86 -16.73
CA ASP A 3 -10.10 -14.08 -15.56
C ASP A 3 -11.20 -13.07 -15.25
N PHE A 4 -11.91 -13.23 -14.14
CA PHE A 4 -12.87 -12.25 -13.65
C PHE A 4 -12.08 -11.02 -13.19
N LYS A 5 -11.87 -10.10 -14.13
CA LYS A 5 -11.24 -8.82 -13.88
C LYS A 5 -12.31 -7.84 -13.39
N ASN A 6 -12.28 -7.54 -12.10
CA ASN A 6 -13.11 -6.50 -11.52
C ASN A 6 -12.59 -5.13 -11.99
N ARG A 7 -13.48 -4.34 -12.60
CA ARG A 7 -13.21 -2.94 -12.96
C ARG A 7 -13.82 -2.05 -11.91
N ILE A 8 -13.00 -1.32 -11.18
CA ILE A 8 -13.45 -0.44 -10.09
C ILE A 8 -13.03 0.98 -10.40
N ASN A 9 -14.00 1.89 -10.34
CA ASN A 9 -13.74 3.32 -10.43
C ASN A 9 -13.43 3.85 -9.03
N VAL A 10 -12.30 4.53 -8.91
CA VAL A 10 -11.84 5.17 -7.67
C VAL A 10 -11.50 6.62 -7.96
N ASN A 11 -11.50 7.45 -6.91
CA ASN A 11 -11.09 8.84 -6.98
C ASN A 11 -9.84 9.03 -6.12
N ILE A 12 -8.77 9.55 -6.71
CA ILE A 12 -7.50 9.81 -6.03
C ILE A 12 -7.07 11.21 -6.40
N ASN A 13 -6.90 12.10 -5.41
CA ASN A 13 -6.51 13.49 -5.61
C ASN A 13 -7.41 14.26 -6.60
N ASP A 14 -8.73 14.14 -6.43
CA ASP A 14 -9.75 14.72 -7.32
C ASP A 14 -9.67 14.28 -8.79
N GLN A 15 -9.00 13.15 -9.05
CA GLN A 15 -8.89 12.53 -10.36
C GLN A 15 -9.51 11.13 -10.35
N HIS A 16 -10.32 10.86 -11.37
CA HIS A 16 -10.98 9.58 -11.53
C HIS A 16 -10.06 8.57 -12.22
N TYR A 17 -9.88 7.41 -11.59
CA TYR A 17 -9.10 6.29 -12.11
C TYR A 17 -9.95 5.02 -12.18
N THR A 18 -9.73 4.20 -13.19
CA THR A 18 -10.32 2.86 -13.29
C THR A 18 -9.23 1.82 -13.04
N ILE A 19 -9.32 1.13 -11.91
CA ILE A 19 -8.40 0.05 -11.54
C ILE A 19 -9.01 -1.28 -12.00
N VAL A 20 -8.20 -2.10 -12.65
CA VAL A 20 -8.58 -3.45 -13.09
C VAL A 20 -7.79 -4.45 -12.29
N GLY A 21 -8.46 -5.27 -11.48
CA GLY A 21 -7.82 -6.23 -10.60
C GLY A 21 -8.62 -7.51 -10.42
N THR A 22 -7.98 -8.55 -9.93
CA THR A 22 -8.63 -9.81 -9.53
C THR A 22 -9.07 -9.79 -8.07
N ASP A 23 -8.61 -8.80 -7.29
CA ASP A 23 -8.93 -8.64 -5.88
C ASP A 23 -10.37 -8.18 -5.65
N ASN A 24 -10.80 -8.29 -4.39
CA ASN A 24 -12.09 -7.81 -3.93
C ASN A 24 -12.24 -6.30 -4.21
N PRO A 25 -13.33 -5.84 -4.86
CA PRO A 25 -13.64 -4.43 -5.07
C PRO A 25 -13.50 -3.55 -3.82
N GLU A 26 -13.93 -4.04 -2.66
CA GLU A 26 -13.82 -3.32 -1.39
C GLU A 26 -12.37 -3.10 -0.98
N HIS A 27 -11.51 -4.10 -1.19
CA HIS A 27 -10.08 -3.98 -0.90
C HIS A 27 -9.41 -2.93 -1.80
N ILE A 28 -9.72 -2.94 -3.10
CA ILE A 28 -9.19 -1.97 -4.05
C ILE A 28 -9.64 -0.54 -3.70
N ARG A 29 -10.91 -0.33 -3.34
CA ARG A 29 -11.41 0.97 -2.87
C ARG A 29 -10.68 1.42 -1.59
N TYR A 30 -10.49 0.50 -0.65
CA TYR A 30 -9.79 0.79 0.59
C TYR A 30 -8.35 1.23 0.33
N VAL A 31 -7.61 0.49 -0.51
CA VAL A 31 -6.24 0.86 -0.90
C VAL A 31 -6.20 2.22 -1.60
N ALA A 32 -7.14 2.51 -2.51
CA ALA A 32 -7.22 3.80 -3.18
C ALA A 32 -7.45 4.96 -2.19
N ASN A 33 -8.32 4.77 -1.20
CA ASN A 33 -8.57 5.77 -0.15
C ASN A 33 -7.30 6.02 0.69
N LEU A 34 -6.55 4.96 1.05
CA LEU A 34 -5.29 5.11 1.79
C LEU A 34 -4.26 5.93 1.02
N VAL A 35 -4.16 5.72 -0.29
CA VAL A 35 -3.26 6.50 -1.16
C VAL A 35 -3.70 7.97 -1.21
N ASP A 36 -5.00 8.24 -1.34
CA ASP A 36 -5.55 9.61 -1.34
C ASP A 36 -5.26 10.34 -0.03
N GLU A 37 -5.46 9.68 1.12
CA GLU A 37 -5.15 10.24 2.44
C GLU A 37 -3.66 10.57 2.58
N LYS A 38 -2.77 9.64 2.21
CA LYS A 38 -1.31 9.84 2.29
C LYS A 38 -0.86 10.99 1.39
N LEU A 39 -1.43 11.09 0.19
CA LEU A 39 -1.11 12.15 -0.76
C LEU A 39 -1.59 13.52 -0.28
N LYS A 40 -2.79 13.59 0.34
CA LYS A 40 -3.29 14.80 1.00
C LYS A 40 -2.44 15.21 2.21
N GLU A 41 -2.01 14.25 3.03
CA GLU A 41 -1.16 14.51 4.19
C GLU A 41 0.20 15.10 3.77
N LEU A 42 0.87 14.47 2.80
CA LEU A 42 2.13 14.96 2.25
C LEU A 42 1.95 16.31 1.54
N GLY A 43 0.81 16.51 0.89
CA GLY A 43 0.45 17.77 0.25
C GLY A 43 0.29 18.93 1.23
N ARG A 44 -0.28 18.68 2.42
CA ARG A 44 -0.40 19.68 3.51
C ARG A 44 0.96 20.04 4.11
N LYS A 45 1.84 19.05 4.29
CA LYS A 45 3.20 19.26 4.83
C LYS A 45 4.10 20.01 3.84
N ASN A 46 3.92 19.79 2.53
CA ASN A 46 4.77 20.34 1.47
C ASN A 46 3.94 21.07 0.40
N ALA A 47 3.41 22.25 0.75
CA ALA A 47 2.49 23.02 -0.09
C ALA A 47 3.08 23.47 -1.46
N GLY A 48 4.41 23.51 -1.61
CA GLY A 48 5.10 23.95 -2.84
C GLY A 48 5.41 22.87 -3.87
N LEU A 49 5.00 21.61 -3.66
CA LEU A 49 5.27 20.52 -4.61
C LEU A 49 4.15 20.41 -5.65
N ASP A 50 4.55 20.26 -6.92
CA ASP A 50 3.66 19.87 -8.01
C ASP A 50 3.04 18.48 -7.73
N THR A 51 1.84 18.24 -8.26
CA THR A 51 1.06 17.00 -8.09
C THR A 51 1.87 15.76 -8.45
N THR A 52 2.68 15.84 -9.51
CA THR A 52 3.56 14.75 -9.96
C THR A 52 4.60 14.40 -8.89
N ARG A 53 5.23 15.41 -8.27
CA ARG A 53 6.24 15.20 -7.23
C ARG A 53 5.63 14.64 -5.95
N LYS A 54 4.41 15.07 -5.60
CA LYS A 54 3.64 14.51 -4.48
C LYS A 54 3.32 13.03 -4.71
N ALA A 55 2.90 12.67 -5.91
CA ALA A 55 2.63 11.27 -6.27
C ALA A 55 3.90 10.40 -6.18
N ILE A 56 5.02 10.87 -6.74
CA ILE A 56 6.31 10.15 -6.66
C ILE A 56 6.76 9.99 -5.20
N LEU A 57 6.70 11.05 -4.39
CA LEU A 57 7.06 10.99 -2.97
C LEU A 57 6.17 10.01 -2.19
N THR A 58 4.87 10.01 -2.50
CA THR A 58 3.91 9.07 -1.89
C THR A 58 4.27 7.62 -2.25
N ALA A 59 4.57 7.35 -3.53
CA ALA A 59 4.96 6.02 -3.98
C ALA A 59 6.27 5.54 -3.31
N VAL A 60 7.27 6.42 -3.20
CA VAL A 60 8.53 6.11 -2.51
C VAL A 60 8.30 5.81 -1.03
N ASN A 61 7.50 6.63 -0.34
CA ASN A 61 7.19 6.41 1.08
C ASN A 61 6.43 5.09 1.31
N VAL A 62 5.44 4.78 0.47
CA VAL A 62 4.69 3.52 0.56
C VAL A 62 5.60 2.32 0.30
N MET A 63 6.49 2.39 -0.69
CA MET A 63 7.45 1.33 -0.95
C MET A 63 8.46 1.14 0.19
N HIS A 64 8.91 2.23 0.81
CA HIS A 64 9.77 2.16 1.98
C HIS A 64 9.07 1.46 3.16
N GLU A 65 7.84 1.84 3.47
CA GLU A 65 7.01 1.20 4.50
C GLU A 65 6.80 -0.29 4.21
N LYS A 66 6.55 -0.66 2.94
CA LYS A 66 6.43 -2.07 2.52
C LYS A 66 7.71 -2.87 2.80
N VAL A 67 8.87 -2.35 2.39
CA VAL A 67 10.16 -3.03 2.61
C VAL A 67 10.43 -3.22 4.10
N GLN A 68 10.20 -2.18 4.91
CA GLN A 68 10.41 -2.27 6.34
C GLN A 68 9.47 -3.29 7.02
N LEU A 69 8.21 -3.37 6.57
CA LEU A 69 7.26 -4.39 7.03
C LEU A 69 7.67 -5.81 6.61
N GLU A 70 8.23 -5.98 5.42
CA GLU A 70 8.74 -7.28 4.95
C GLU A 70 9.94 -7.73 5.79
N GLU A 71 10.90 -6.85 6.05
CA GLU A 71 12.05 -7.12 6.93
C GLU A 71 11.62 -7.46 8.37
N ASP A 72 10.67 -6.71 8.92
CA ASP A 72 10.13 -6.99 10.26
C ASP A 72 9.39 -8.33 10.32
N ASN A 73 8.64 -8.68 9.27
CA ASN A 73 7.94 -9.95 9.20
C ASN A 73 8.93 -11.12 9.14
N GLU A 74 9.98 -11.02 8.33
CA GLU A 74 11.06 -12.02 8.29
C GLU A 74 11.74 -12.18 9.66
N ARG A 75 12.05 -11.06 10.33
CA ARG A 75 12.63 -11.07 11.68
C ARG A 75 11.71 -11.74 12.71
N LEU A 76 10.41 -11.45 12.68
CA LEU A 76 9.42 -12.07 13.56
C LEU A 76 9.27 -13.58 13.27
N GLN A 77 9.25 -13.99 12.01
CA GLN A 77 9.21 -15.41 11.64
C GLN A 77 10.44 -16.17 12.13
N GLN A 78 11.62 -15.56 12.04
CA GLN A 78 12.85 -16.14 12.59
C GLN A 78 12.78 -16.28 14.12
N GLN A 79 12.25 -15.28 14.83
CA GLN A 79 12.07 -15.35 16.28
C GLN A 79 11.08 -16.46 16.69
N ILE A 80 9.95 -16.58 15.97
CA ILE A 80 8.97 -17.64 16.21
C ILE A 80 9.61 -19.01 16.02
N LYS A 81 10.38 -19.19 14.94
CA LYS A 81 11.09 -20.44 14.66
C LYS A 81 12.09 -20.78 15.78
N GLN A 82 12.91 -19.82 16.20
CA GLN A 82 13.86 -20.03 17.31
C GLN A 82 13.15 -20.38 18.63
N LEU A 83 11.99 -19.81 18.91
CA LEU A 83 11.21 -20.12 20.10
C LEU A 83 10.55 -21.51 20.02
N GLN A 84 10.14 -21.96 18.83
CA GLN A 84 9.63 -23.31 18.60
C GLN A 84 10.74 -24.35 18.78
N ASP A 85 11.90 -24.14 18.13
CA ASP A 85 13.06 -25.02 18.25
C ASP A 85 13.54 -25.17 19.71
N ARG A 86 13.37 -24.13 20.53
CA ARG A 86 13.69 -24.15 21.98
C ARG A 86 12.64 -24.83 22.85
N LYS A 87 11.40 -24.95 22.39
CA LYS A 87 10.31 -25.64 23.11
C LYS A 87 10.28 -27.13 22.80
N ASP A 88 10.84 -27.53 21.66
CA ASP A 88 10.94 -28.91 21.22
C ASP A 88 12.25 -29.61 21.70
N GLN A 89 13.05 -28.93 22.51
CA GLN A 89 14.22 -29.46 23.27
C GLN A 89 13.91 -29.53 24.76
#